data_AF-A0AA37UHS2-F1
#
_entry.id   AF-A0AA37UHS2-F1
#
_cell.length_a   1.000
_cell.length_b   1.000
_cell.length_c   1.000
_cell.angle_alpha   90.00
_cell.angle_beta   90.00
_cell.angle_gamma   90.00
#
_symmetry.space_group_name_H-M   'P 1'
#
loop_
_entity.id
_entity.type
_entity.pdbx_description
1 polymer ?
#
loop_
_entity_poly.entity_id
_entity_poly.type
_entity_poly.pdbx_seq_one_letter_code
_entity_poly.pdbx_strand_id
1 'polypeptide(L)'
;MPDRLAGFDPLLLLAVAALVSLAALVAVLRRARRRRLPRRWTRHIEQRMRQRRIARADVERVVANPARVTRDRDERSVRLDGRVGGRPLKVWVAEPWPPRREIVLKSAAWGDVDG
;
A
#
# COMPACT_ATOMS: atom_id res chain seq x y z
N MET A 1 45.09 -0.22 29.29
CA MET A 1 44.21 0.15 28.17
C MET A 1 42.78 0.01 28.65
N PRO A 2 42.06 1.09 28.98
CA PRO A 2 40.64 0.96 29.33
C PRO A 2 39.80 0.94 28.06
N ASP A 3 38.98 -0.10 27.97
CA ASP A 3 37.97 -0.35 26.96
C ASP A 3 37.04 0.85 26.78
N ARG A 4 37.06 1.45 25.58
CA ARG A 4 35.99 2.33 25.12
C ARG A 4 34.86 1.47 24.58
N LEU A 5 34.05 0.93 25.49
CA LEU A 5 32.70 0.53 25.12
C LEU A 5 31.95 1.82 24.76
N ALA A 6 31.75 2.04 23.46
CA ALA A 6 30.88 3.06 22.94
C ALA A 6 29.45 2.81 23.47
N GLY A 7 29.13 3.44 24.61
CA GLY A 7 27.79 3.42 25.17
C GLY A 7 26.85 4.17 24.23
N PHE A 8 25.79 3.52 23.78
CA PHE A 8 24.73 4.18 23.03
C PHE A 8 24.11 5.28 23.89
N ASP A 9 24.07 6.51 23.38
CA ASP A 9 23.44 7.63 24.08
C ASP A 9 21.95 7.30 24.35
N PRO A 10 21.49 7.27 25.61
CA PRO A 10 20.12 6.89 25.94
C PRO A 10 19.09 7.84 25.31
N LEU A 11 19.47 9.11 25.10
CA LEU A 11 18.65 10.09 24.37
C LEU A 11 18.49 9.73 22.89
N LEU A 12 19.54 9.21 22.24
CA LEU A 12 19.47 8.74 20.87
C LEU A 12 18.55 7.51 20.77
N LEU A 13 18.64 6.58 21.71
CA LEU A 13 17.76 5.40 21.76
C LEU A 13 16.29 5.78 21.96
N LEU A 14 15.99 6.72 22.87
CA LEU A 14 14.63 7.23 23.07
C LEU A 14 14.10 7.96 21.83
N ALA A 15 14.94 8.76 21.15
CA ALA A 15 14.57 9.45 19.93
C ALA A 15 14.24 8.46 18.79
N VAL A 16 15.06 7.42 18.61
CA VAL A 16 14.80 6.36 17.62
C VAL A 16 13.51 5.60 17.95
N ALA A 17 13.32 5.20 19.21
CA ALA A 17 12.12 4.49 19.63
C ALA A 17 10.84 5.33 19.44
N ALA A 18 10.89 6.64 19.73
CA ALA A 18 9.78 7.56 19.50
C ALA A 18 9.45 7.69 18.00
N LEU A 19 10.47 7.82 17.13
CA LEU A 19 10.28 7.89 15.68
C LEU A 19 9.69 6.60 15.10
N VAL A 20 10.16 5.44 15.54
CA VAL A 20 9.63 4.13 15.12
C VAL A 20 8.18 3.97 15.57
N SER A 21 7.88 4.30 16.84
CA SER A 21 6.52 4.27 17.39
C SER A 21 5.57 5.19 16.62
N LEU A 22 6.00 6.42 16.32
CA LEU A 22 5.23 7.38 15.53
C LEU A 22 4.99 6.88 14.10
N ALA A 23 6.02 6.35 13.44
CA ALA A 23 5.89 5.79 12.10
C ALA A 23 4.91 4.60 12.06
N ALA A 24 4.99 3.71 13.06
CA ALA A 24 4.07 2.59 13.22
C ALA A 24 2.64 3.07 13.46
N LEU A 25 2.42 4.04 14.35
CA LEU A 25 1.11 4.64 14.60
C LEU A 25 0.52 5.26 13.33
N VAL A 26 1.31 6.06 12.60
CA VAL A 26 0.89 6.66 11.33
C VAL A 26 0.54 5.59 10.30
N ALA A 27 1.30 4.49 10.21
CA ALA A 27 0.99 3.38 9.32
C ALA A 27 -0.33 2.67 9.71
N VAL A 28 -0.56 2.45 11.01
CA VAL A 28 -1.80 1.85 11.54
C VAL A 28 -3.01 2.74 11.24
N LEU A 29 -2.90 4.05 11.52
CA LEU A 29 -3.98 5.01 11.25
C LEU A 29 -4.30 5.09 9.75
N ARG A 30 -3.28 5.11 8.88
CA ARG A 30 -3.45 5.07 7.42
C ARG A 30 -4.17 3.79 6.99
N ARG A 31 -3.81 2.64 7.55
CA ARG A 31 -4.44 1.34 7.25
C ARG A 31 -5.90 1.31 7.68
N ALA A 32 -6.21 1.82 8.88
CA ALA A 32 -7.57 1.92 9.39
C ALA A 32 -8.44 2.81 8.49
N ARG A 33 -7.92 3.97 8.07
CA ARG A 33 -8.63 4.88 7.16
C ARG A 33 -8.96 4.21 5.83
N ARG A 34 -8.00 3.54 5.18
CA ARG A 34 -8.20 2.86 3.89
C ARG A 34 -9.33 1.82 3.93
N ARG A 35 -9.50 1.13 5.05
CA ARG A 35 -10.59 0.15 5.23
C ARG A 35 -11.98 0.80 5.24
N ARG A 36 -12.09 2.05 5.68
CA ARG A 36 -13.36 2.78 5.86
C ARG A 36 -13.78 3.62 4.65
N LEU A 37 -12.84 4.02 3.78
CA LEU A 37 -13.18 4.87 2.64
C LEU A 37 -14.02 4.14 1.59
N PRO A 38 -15.01 4.79 0.95
CA PRO A 38 -15.76 4.20 -0.15
C PRO A 38 -14.85 3.86 -1.33
N ARG A 39 -15.21 2.80 -2.07
CA ARG A 39 -14.49 2.32 -3.25
C ARG A 39 -15.31 2.65 -4.48
N ARG A 40 -14.71 3.39 -5.41
CA ARG A 40 -15.28 3.66 -6.73
C ARG A 40 -14.64 2.72 -7.75
N TRP A 41 -15.41 1.74 -8.20
CA TRP A 41 -14.99 0.81 -9.25
C TRP A 41 -15.26 1.45 -10.60
N THR A 42 -14.21 1.64 -11.39
CA THR A 42 -14.39 2.08 -12.77
C THR A 42 -14.83 0.91 -13.65
N ARG A 43 -15.53 1.21 -14.75
CA ARG A 43 -15.89 0.16 -15.73
C ARG A 43 -14.64 -0.58 -16.25
N HIS A 44 -13.53 0.13 -16.39
CA HIS A 44 -12.27 -0.46 -16.85
C HIS A 44 -11.74 -1.54 -15.91
N ILE A 45 -11.67 -1.27 -14.59
CA ILE A 45 -11.21 -2.29 -13.65
C ILE A 45 -12.16 -3.49 -13.62
N GLU A 46 -13.47 -3.27 -13.67
CA GLU A 46 -14.45 -4.37 -13.66
C GLU A 46 -14.28 -5.28 -14.89
N GLN A 47 -14.04 -4.69 -16.07
CA GLN A 47 -13.74 -5.44 -17.28
C GLN A 47 -12.44 -6.24 -17.15
N ARG A 48 -11.36 -5.62 -16.65
CA ARG A 48 -10.07 -6.31 -16.46
C ARG A 48 -10.17 -7.44 -15.44
N MET A 49 -10.92 -7.24 -14.35
CA MET A 49 -11.16 -8.27 -13.35
C MET A 49 -11.89 -9.47 -13.94
N ARG A 50 -12.93 -9.24 -14.75
CA ARG A 50 -13.66 -10.32 -15.44
C ARG A 50 -12.74 -11.08 -16.40
N GLN A 51 -12.01 -10.36 -17.25
CA GLN A 51 -11.08 -10.97 -18.22
C GLN A 51 -9.98 -11.80 -17.55
N ARG A 52 -9.47 -11.33 -16.41
CA ARG A 52 -8.31 -11.92 -15.72
C ARG A 52 -8.70 -12.80 -14.54
N ARG A 53 -10.00 -13.04 -14.33
CA ARG A 53 -10.56 -13.81 -13.20
C ARG A 53 -10.02 -13.32 -11.84
N ILE A 54 -9.99 -12.00 -11.64
CA ILE A 54 -9.55 -11.38 -10.38
C ILE A 54 -10.79 -11.16 -9.51
N ALA A 55 -10.83 -11.73 -8.32
CA ALA A 55 -11.94 -11.53 -7.40
C ALA A 55 -11.91 -10.14 -6.77
N ARG A 56 -13.09 -9.59 -6.48
CA ARG A 56 -13.21 -8.28 -5.81
C ARG A 56 -12.53 -8.26 -4.43
N ALA A 57 -12.69 -9.32 -3.67
CA ALA A 57 -12.07 -9.47 -2.35
C ALA A 57 -10.53 -9.44 -2.41
N ASP A 58 -9.94 -9.91 -3.50
CA ASP A 58 -8.48 -9.93 -3.70
C ASP A 58 -7.94 -8.52 -3.93
N VAL A 59 -8.63 -7.74 -4.78
CA VAL A 59 -8.32 -6.31 -4.97
C VAL A 59 -8.46 -5.55 -3.66
N GLU A 60 -9.54 -5.78 -2.92
CA GLU A 60 -9.78 -5.13 -1.63
C GLU A 60 -8.70 -5.47 -0.59
N ARG A 61 -8.22 -6.72 -0.59
CA ARG A 61 -7.11 -7.17 0.27
C ARG A 61 -5.82 -6.39 -0.04
N VAL A 62 -5.47 -6.25 -1.32
CA VAL A 62 -4.27 -5.50 -1.76
C VAL A 62 -4.42 -4.01 -1.43
N VAL A 63 -5.59 -3.41 -1.66
CA VAL A 63 -5.85 -2.00 -1.33
C VAL A 63 -5.72 -1.74 0.18
N ALA A 64 -6.22 -2.66 1.00
CA ALA A 64 -6.17 -2.54 2.45
C ALA A 64 -4.74 -2.71 3.02
N ASN A 65 -3.93 -3.55 2.40
CA ASN A 65 -2.57 -3.84 2.88
C ASN A 65 -1.60 -4.12 1.71
N PRO A 66 -1.19 -3.09 0.96
CA PRO A 66 -0.25 -3.26 -0.12
C PRO A 66 1.14 -3.60 0.43
N ALA A 67 1.80 -4.57 -0.19
CA ALA A 67 3.19 -4.91 0.12
C ALA A 67 4.15 -3.84 -0.43
N ARG A 68 3.83 -3.27 -1.60
CA ARG A 68 4.58 -2.16 -2.20
C ARG A 68 3.62 -1.14 -2.80
N VAL A 69 4.03 0.13 -2.75
CA VAL A 69 3.31 1.26 -3.32
C VAL A 69 4.25 1.98 -4.27
N THR A 70 3.89 2.09 -5.54
CA THR A 70 4.67 2.77 -6.57
C THR A 70 3.81 3.87 -7.19
N ARG A 71 4.29 5.11 -7.22
CA ARG A 71 3.57 6.21 -7.90
C ARG A 71 3.96 6.24 -9.36
N ASP A 72 2.97 6.40 -10.21
CA ASP A 72 3.08 6.63 -11.64
C ASP A 72 2.58 8.05 -11.92
N ARG A 73 3.53 8.96 -12.12
CA ARG A 73 3.24 10.39 -12.28
C ARG A 73 2.66 10.70 -13.66
N ASP A 74 3.05 9.93 -14.68
CA ASP A 74 2.62 10.13 -16.05
C ASP A 74 1.12 9.83 -16.18
N GLU A 75 0.66 8.78 -15.48
CA GLU A 75 -0.75 8.40 -15.46
C GLU A 75 -1.57 8.96 -14.29
N ARG A 76 -0.97 9.80 -13.44
CA ARG A 76 -1.56 10.29 -12.17
C ARG A 76 -2.18 9.15 -11.36
N SER A 77 -1.45 8.05 -11.26
CA SER A 77 -1.93 6.82 -10.64
C SER A 77 -0.93 6.24 -9.64
N VAL A 78 -1.41 5.34 -8.80
CA VAL A 78 -0.57 4.64 -7.83
C VAL A 78 -0.81 3.16 -7.98
N ARG A 79 0.27 2.42 -8.25
CA ARG A 79 0.27 0.97 -8.27
C ARG A 79 0.48 0.44 -6.86
N LEU A 80 -0.41 -0.45 -6.46
CA LEU A 80 -0.42 -1.19 -5.21
C LEU A 80 -0.11 -2.64 -5.55
N ASP A 81 1.04 -3.12 -5.11
CA ASP A 81 1.46 -4.49 -5.32
C ASP A 81 1.15 -5.30 -4.05
N GLY A 82 0.60 -6.51 -4.22
CA GLY A 82 0.37 -7.46 -3.14
C GLY A 82 0.43 -8.91 -3.61
N ARG A 83 0.11 -9.84 -2.71
CA ARG A 83 0.04 -11.28 -3.04
C ARG A 83 -1.29 -11.86 -2.59
N VAL A 84 -1.84 -12.74 -3.42
CA VAL A 84 -3.11 -13.43 -3.20
C VAL A 84 -2.93 -14.89 -3.61
N GLY A 85 -3.16 -15.82 -2.68
CA GLY A 85 -2.96 -17.25 -2.96
C GLY A 85 -1.55 -17.57 -3.50
N GLY A 86 -0.54 -16.85 -3.02
CA GLY A 86 0.84 -16.98 -3.51
C GLY A 86 1.13 -16.29 -4.85
N ARG A 87 0.14 -15.74 -5.57
CA ARG A 87 0.35 -15.04 -6.85
C ARG A 87 0.45 -13.51 -6.67
N PRO A 88 1.35 -12.82 -7.39
CA PRO A 88 1.44 -11.37 -7.34
C PRO A 88 0.21 -10.71 -8.00
N LEU A 89 -0.36 -9.70 -7.34
CA LEU A 89 -1.49 -8.91 -7.85
C LEU A 89 -1.12 -7.42 -7.82
N LYS A 90 -1.23 -6.78 -8.98
CA LYS A 90 -1.02 -5.34 -9.20
C LYS A 90 -2.39 -4.66 -9.27
N VAL A 91 -2.60 -3.58 -8.51
CA VAL A 91 -3.84 -2.79 -8.50
C VAL A 91 -3.49 -1.32 -8.70
N TRP A 92 -4.11 -0.65 -9.66
CA TRP A 92 -3.90 0.77 -9.91
C TRP A 92 -5.07 1.59 -9.35
N VAL A 93 -4.74 2.62 -8.59
CA VAL A 93 -5.70 3.60 -8.05
C VAL A 93 -5.35 5.00 -8.54
N ALA A 94 -6.33 5.90 -8.56
CA ALA A 94 -6.06 7.31 -8.84
C ALA A 94 -5.26 7.97 -7.71
N GLU A 95 -4.44 8.96 -8.05
CA GLU A 95 -3.88 9.88 -7.06
C GLU A 95 -4.97 10.78 -6.43
N PRO A 96 -4.76 11.29 -5.19
CA PRO A 96 -3.59 11.11 -4.34
C PRO A 96 -3.63 9.81 -3.52
N TRP A 97 -2.45 9.26 -3.22
CA TRP A 97 -2.30 8.17 -2.24
C TRP A 97 -1.36 8.57 -1.08
N PRO A 98 -1.79 8.44 0.19
CA PRO A 98 -3.06 7.88 0.66
C PRO A 98 -4.29 8.72 0.26
N PRO A 99 -5.46 8.08 0.07
CA PRO A 99 -6.66 8.77 -0.40
C PRO A 99 -7.31 9.61 0.70
N ARG A 100 -7.95 10.70 0.31
CA ARG A 100 -8.62 11.63 1.24
C ARG A 100 -10.09 11.31 1.48
N ARG A 101 -10.86 11.03 0.43
CA ARG A 101 -12.33 10.87 0.49
C ARG A 101 -12.82 9.56 -0.11
N GLU A 102 -12.23 9.11 -1.20
CA GLU A 102 -12.60 7.87 -1.88
C GLU A 102 -11.36 7.19 -2.47
N ILE A 103 -11.48 5.88 -2.74
CA ILE A 103 -10.48 5.10 -3.45
C ILE A 103 -11.03 4.81 -4.85
N VAL A 104 -10.49 5.49 -5.86
CA VAL A 104 -10.88 5.26 -7.26
C VAL A 104 -9.99 4.18 -7.85
N LEU A 105 -10.58 3.05 -8.21
CA LEU A 105 -9.90 1.87 -8.74
C LEU A 105 -9.87 1.92 -10.27
N LYS A 106 -8.67 2.09 -10.84
CA LYS A 106 -8.46 2.26 -12.28
C LYS A 106 -8.32 0.92 -13.00
N SER A 107 -7.46 0.03 -12.52
CA SER A 107 -7.15 -1.25 -13.19
C SER A 107 -6.62 -2.30 -12.20
N ALA A 108 -6.58 -3.57 -12.62
CA ALA A 108 -5.96 -4.66 -11.88
C ALA A 108 -5.40 -5.74 -12.82
N ALA A 109 -4.26 -6.32 -12.47
CA ALA A 109 -3.57 -7.34 -13.25
C ALA A 109 -2.81 -8.30 -12.35
N TRP A 110 -2.79 -9.59 -12.70
CA TRP A 110 -1.83 -10.52 -12.12
C TRP A 110 -0.41 -10.13 -12.55
N GLY A 111 0.59 -10.48 -11.73
CA GLY A 111 1.97 -10.00 -11.94
C GLY A 111 2.69 -10.60 -13.14
N ASP A 112 2.19 -11.72 -13.67
CA ASP A 112 2.56 -12.37 -14.94
C ASP A 112 2.02 -11.63 -16.17
N VAL A 113 1.15 -10.65 -15.99
CA VAL A 113 0.66 -9.79 -17.07
C VAL A 113 1.50 -8.51 -17.08
N ASP A 114 2.10 -8.24 -18.23
CA ASP A 114 2.70 -6.94 -18.54
C ASP A 114 1.59 -5.88 -18.57
N GLY A 115 1.82 -4.81 -17.82
CA GLY A 115 0.88 -3.71 -17.62
C GLY A 115 1.27 -2.55 -18.50
#